data_AF-X1JAN0-F1
#
_entry.id   AF-X1JAN0-F1
#
_cell.length_a   1.000
_cell.length_b   1.000
_cell.length_c   1.000
_cell.angle_alpha   90.00
_cell.angle_beta   90.00
_cell.angle_gamma   90.00
#
_symmetry.space_group_name_H-M   'P 1'
#
loop_
_entity.id
_entity.type
_entity.pdbx_description
1 polymer ?
#
loop_
_entity_poly.entity_id
_entity_poly.type
_entity_poly.pdbx_seq_one_letter_code
_entity_poly.pdbx_strand_id
1 'polypeptide(L)'
;ALQSDTYILIGTATCGRASGALATLEAFKTELARRETKVEIIEVGCMGLCYAEPLVTISKPDLFRVVYHNITPELVPRLVEGYIMGDDPCLELALGTLEENEEGYPYIPELPRFEHELRLILRHCGYIDPQNINHYIANGGYSALDKALKLQPENIIKEIKGSGLRGRGGAGFPTGQKWQLCHNAKGAPKYVVCNADEGDPGAFMDRVVLESNPQQVIEGMIIGGYAIGAKRGYIYVRAEYPLAIERVQVATNQAQEMGFLGNNIR
;
A
#
# COMPACT_ATOMS: atom_id res chain seq x y z
N ALA A 1 11.33 6.47 -12.17
CA ALA A 1 10.33 6.62 -13.24
C ALA A 1 9.38 7.78 -12.95
N LEU A 2 8.80 7.89 -11.75
CA LEU A 2 7.88 8.99 -11.38
C LEU A 2 8.55 10.35 -11.07
N GLN A 3 9.88 10.45 -11.01
CA GLN A 3 10.56 11.67 -10.54
C GLN A 3 10.71 12.78 -11.61
N SER A 4 10.41 12.50 -12.88
CA SER A 4 10.70 13.42 -13.98
C SER A 4 9.50 14.20 -14.51
N ASP A 5 8.28 13.84 -14.12
CA ASP A 5 7.04 14.43 -14.65
C ASP A 5 6.09 14.81 -13.51
N THR A 6 5.19 15.76 -13.78
CA THR A 6 4.11 16.12 -12.85
C THR A 6 3.12 14.97 -12.76
N TYR A 7 2.76 14.57 -11.54
CA TYR A 7 1.76 13.55 -11.29
C TYR A 7 0.90 13.86 -10.05
N ILE A 8 -0.28 13.26 -10.01
CA ILE A 8 -1.26 13.43 -8.94
C ILE A 8 -1.50 12.07 -8.29
N LEU A 9 -1.38 11.98 -6.96
CA LEU A 9 -1.85 10.82 -6.20
C LEU A 9 -3.20 11.15 -5.57
N ILE A 10 -4.17 10.25 -5.67
CA ILE A 10 -5.47 10.40 -5.01
C ILE A 10 -5.74 9.18 -4.15
N GLY A 11 -6.01 9.39 -2.86
CA GLY A 11 -6.35 8.32 -1.92
C GLY A 11 -7.70 7.70 -2.24
N THR A 12 -7.72 6.52 -2.88
CA THR A 12 -8.96 5.82 -3.28
C THR A 12 -9.15 4.48 -2.59
N ALA A 13 -8.50 4.27 -1.45
CA ALA A 13 -8.91 3.24 -0.50
C ALA A 13 -10.33 3.51 0.03
N THR A 14 -10.95 2.53 0.69
CA THR A 14 -12.36 2.61 1.08
C THR A 14 -12.68 3.82 1.96
N CYS A 15 -11.76 4.30 2.81
CA CYS A 15 -11.95 5.54 3.56
C CYS A 15 -12.05 6.78 2.64
N GLY A 16 -11.12 6.93 1.70
CA GLY A 16 -11.17 7.98 0.69
C GLY A 16 -12.43 7.91 -0.17
N ARG A 17 -12.81 6.70 -0.64
CA ARG A 17 -14.05 6.49 -1.40
C ARG A 17 -15.29 6.91 -0.60
N ALA A 18 -15.35 6.56 0.69
CA ALA A 18 -16.44 6.95 1.57
C ALA A 18 -16.51 8.48 1.80
N SER A 19 -15.36 9.16 1.77
CA SER A 19 -15.27 10.63 1.87
C SER A 19 -15.44 11.36 0.52
N GLY A 20 -15.72 10.66 -0.58
CA GLY A 20 -15.98 11.26 -1.89
C GLY A 20 -14.79 11.30 -2.85
N ALA A 21 -13.72 10.56 -2.60
CA ALA A 21 -12.50 10.59 -3.44
C ALA A 21 -12.74 10.22 -4.91
N LEU A 22 -13.76 9.40 -5.23
CA LEU A 22 -14.09 9.07 -6.61
C LEU A 22 -14.67 10.28 -7.36
N ALA A 23 -15.45 11.13 -6.69
CA ALA A 23 -15.95 12.37 -7.29
C ALA A 23 -14.78 13.35 -7.52
N THR A 24 -13.84 13.43 -6.57
CA THR A 24 -12.61 14.22 -6.70
C THR A 24 -11.75 13.73 -7.86
N LEU A 25 -11.57 12.42 -8.00
CA LEU A 25 -10.86 11.79 -9.12
C LEU A 25 -11.49 12.17 -10.47
N GLU A 26 -12.81 12.04 -10.63
CA GLU A 26 -13.49 12.39 -11.87
C GLU A 26 -13.47 13.90 -12.17
N ALA A 27 -13.49 14.75 -11.13
CA ALA A 27 -13.30 16.19 -11.28
C ALA A 27 -11.90 16.52 -11.82
N PHE A 28 -10.84 15.88 -11.33
CA PHE A 28 -9.49 16.05 -11.87
C PHE A 28 -9.40 15.61 -13.33
N LYS A 29 -9.92 14.43 -13.67
CA LYS A 29 -9.94 13.94 -15.06
C LYS A 29 -10.65 14.92 -15.99
N THR A 30 -11.83 15.41 -15.59
CA THR A 30 -12.64 16.34 -16.37
C THR A 30 -11.91 17.67 -16.57
N GLU A 31 -11.34 18.22 -15.50
CA GLU A 31 -10.70 19.54 -15.53
C GLU A 31 -9.38 19.52 -16.33
N LEU A 32 -8.58 18.47 -16.20
CA LEU A 32 -7.36 18.27 -16.99
C LEU A 32 -7.68 18.08 -18.48
N ALA A 33 -8.72 17.31 -18.80
CA ALA A 33 -9.17 17.11 -20.18
C ALA A 33 -9.67 18.41 -20.80
N ARG A 34 -10.46 19.21 -20.05
CA ARG A 34 -10.96 20.53 -20.49
C ARG A 34 -9.83 21.51 -20.85
N ARG A 35 -8.68 21.36 -20.19
CA ARG A 35 -7.49 22.21 -20.36
C ARG A 35 -6.42 21.60 -21.25
N GLU A 36 -6.71 20.44 -21.87
CA GLU A 36 -5.78 19.69 -22.71
C GLU A 36 -4.42 19.41 -22.02
N THR A 37 -4.44 19.30 -20.68
CA THR A 37 -3.24 19.14 -19.87
C THR A 37 -3.03 17.66 -19.55
N LYS A 38 -1.87 17.12 -19.92
CA LYS A 38 -1.53 15.71 -19.69
C LYS A 38 -0.76 15.57 -18.38
N VAL A 39 -1.44 15.08 -17.35
CA VAL A 39 -0.86 14.77 -16.05
C VAL A 39 -1.35 13.39 -15.64
N GLU A 40 -0.44 12.54 -15.16
CA GLU A 40 -0.78 11.21 -14.68
C GLU A 40 -1.53 11.32 -13.35
N ILE A 41 -2.69 10.67 -13.25
CA ILE A 41 -3.40 10.50 -11.98
C ILE A 41 -3.24 9.05 -11.54
N ILE A 42 -2.71 8.87 -10.35
CA ILE A 42 -2.43 7.57 -9.74
C ILE A 42 -3.34 7.41 -8.54
N GLU A 43 -4.19 6.39 -8.60
CA GLU A 43 -5.01 5.98 -7.48
C GLU A 43 -4.15 5.25 -6.45
N VAL A 44 -4.07 5.76 -5.23
CA VAL A 44 -3.25 5.17 -4.15
C VAL A 44 -4.10 4.65 -3.00
N GLY A 45 -3.46 3.87 -2.13
CA GLY A 45 -4.06 3.37 -0.89
C GLY A 45 -4.28 4.44 0.19
N CYS A 46 -4.61 3.99 1.40
CA CYS A 46 -4.80 4.89 2.55
C CYS A 46 -3.44 5.27 3.15
N MET A 47 -3.19 6.58 3.33
CA MET A 47 -2.00 7.07 4.03
C MET A 47 -2.11 6.94 5.56
N GLY A 48 -3.30 6.63 6.07
CA GLY A 48 -3.63 6.51 7.48
C GLY A 48 -4.32 7.75 8.05
N LEU A 49 -4.33 8.89 7.35
CA LEU A 49 -4.93 10.14 7.78
C LEU A 49 -6.42 10.22 7.40
N CYS A 50 -7.21 9.22 7.80
CA CYS A 50 -8.62 9.08 7.37
C CYS A 50 -9.51 10.30 7.68
N TYR A 51 -9.17 11.11 8.69
CA TYR A 51 -9.90 12.33 9.04
C TYR A 51 -9.74 13.46 8.01
N ALA A 52 -8.73 13.35 7.14
CA ALA A 52 -8.32 14.34 6.16
C ALA A 52 -8.65 13.93 4.71
N GLU A 53 -9.32 12.78 4.53
CA GLU A 53 -9.72 12.29 3.21
C GLU A 53 -10.86 13.14 2.61
N PRO A 54 -10.91 13.34 1.28
CA PRO A 54 -9.98 12.81 0.28
C PRO A 54 -8.62 13.51 0.28
N LEU A 55 -7.55 12.72 0.34
CA LEU A 55 -6.18 13.20 0.21
C LEU A 55 -5.76 13.23 -1.25
N VAL A 56 -5.16 14.36 -1.64
CA VAL A 56 -4.58 14.55 -2.97
C VAL A 56 -3.12 14.96 -2.79
N THR A 57 -2.19 14.29 -3.45
CA THR A 57 -0.79 14.71 -3.51
C THR A 57 -0.49 15.20 -4.91
N ILE A 58 0.09 16.38 -5.05
CA ILE A 58 0.59 16.88 -6.34
C ILE A 58 2.11 16.93 -6.26
N SER A 59 2.74 16.25 -7.21
CA SER A 59 4.19 16.25 -7.40
C SER A 59 4.51 17.00 -8.67
N LYS A 60 5.43 17.97 -8.60
CA LYS A 60 6.04 18.62 -9.78
C LYS A 60 7.54 18.33 -9.78
N PRO A 61 8.18 18.24 -10.96
CA PRO A 61 9.64 18.13 -11.05
C PRO A 61 10.32 19.27 -10.29
N ASP A 62 11.40 18.95 -9.59
CA ASP A 62 12.26 19.90 -8.86
C ASP A 62 11.56 20.72 -7.75
N LEU A 63 10.32 20.37 -7.41
CA LEU A 63 9.54 20.96 -6.31
C LEU A 63 9.12 19.89 -5.29
N PHE A 64 8.80 20.33 -4.08
CA PHE A 64 8.29 19.44 -3.04
C PHE A 64 6.88 18.92 -3.38
N ARG A 65 6.58 17.70 -2.92
CA ARG A 65 5.26 17.10 -3.05
C ARG A 65 4.35 17.69 -2.00
N VAL A 66 3.28 18.33 -2.45
CA VAL A 66 2.27 18.93 -1.57
C VAL A 66 1.11 17.97 -1.41
N VAL A 67 0.71 17.74 -0.17
CA VAL A 67 -0.46 16.94 0.16
C VAL A 67 -1.56 17.86 0.63
N TYR A 68 -2.72 17.69 0.02
CA TYR A 68 -3.93 18.45 0.25
C TYR A 68 -4.97 17.56 0.93
N HIS A 69 -5.79 18.15 1.79
CA HIS A 69 -6.80 17.44 2.56
C HIS A 69 -8.22 17.90 2.26
N ASN A 70 -9.20 17.04 2.54
CA ASN A 70 -10.63 17.32 2.36
C ASN A 70 -10.96 17.86 0.95
N ILE A 71 -10.28 17.34 -0.08
CA ILE A 71 -10.43 17.88 -1.43
C ILE A 71 -11.72 17.38 -2.06
N THR A 72 -12.64 18.33 -2.24
CA THR A 72 -13.92 18.13 -2.91
C THR A 72 -13.82 18.50 -4.40
N PRO A 73 -14.78 18.06 -5.24
CA PRO A 73 -14.81 18.41 -6.66
C PRO A 73 -14.73 19.92 -6.94
N GLU A 74 -15.30 20.76 -6.08
CA GLU A 74 -15.34 22.23 -6.23
C GLU A 74 -13.97 22.89 -6.03
N LEU A 75 -13.06 22.23 -5.30
CA LEU A 75 -11.70 22.71 -5.06
C LEU A 75 -10.72 22.30 -6.17
N VAL A 76 -11.08 21.34 -7.02
CA VAL A 76 -10.21 20.83 -8.09
C VAL A 76 -9.79 21.93 -9.09
N PRO A 77 -10.70 22.80 -9.59
CA PRO A 77 -10.28 23.87 -10.51
C PRO A 77 -9.18 24.76 -9.94
N ARG A 78 -9.24 25.07 -8.63
CA ARG A 78 -8.23 25.89 -7.94
C ARG A 78 -6.86 25.22 -7.96
N LEU A 79 -6.79 23.92 -7.66
CA LEU A 79 -5.52 23.17 -7.67
C LEU A 79 -4.95 23.02 -9.09
N VAL A 80 -5.82 22.81 -10.08
CA VAL A 80 -5.39 22.69 -11.48
C VAL A 80 -4.87 24.03 -12.02
N GLU A 81 -5.61 25.11 -11.83
CA GLU A 81 -5.20 26.46 -12.24
C GLU A 81 -3.97 26.95 -11.50
N GLY A 82 -4.00 26.86 -10.18
CA GLY A 82 -2.97 27.41 -9.30
C GLY A 82 -1.66 26.68 -9.41
N TYR A 83 -1.70 25.35 -9.23
CA TYR A 83 -0.46 24.59 -9.02
C TYR A 83 -0.05 23.69 -10.19
N ILE A 84 -1.01 23.00 -10.82
CA ILE A 84 -0.66 22.11 -11.92
C ILE A 84 -0.23 22.92 -13.16
N MET A 85 -0.97 23.98 -13.48
CA MET A 85 -0.66 24.88 -14.61
C MET A 85 0.19 26.08 -14.21
N GLY A 86 0.00 26.60 -13.01
CA GLY A 86 0.78 27.70 -12.44
C GLY A 86 1.84 27.22 -11.45
N ASP A 87 2.41 28.14 -10.69
CA ASP A 87 3.41 27.85 -9.64
C ASP A 87 2.91 28.22 -8.23
N ASP A 88 1.60 28.39 -8.07
CA ASP A 88 0.97 28.66 -6.77
C ASP A 88 0.53 27.32 -6.12
N PRO A 89 1.21 26.86 -5.05
CA PRO A 89 0.92 25.59 -4.41
C PRO A 89 -0.41 25.56 -3.66
N CYS A 90 -1.23 26.61 -3.67
CA CYS A 90 -2.56 26.62 -3.05
C CYS A 90 -2.49 26.23 -1.57
N LEU A 91 -1.61 26.90 -0.82
CA LEU A 91 -1.23 26.55 0.55
C LEU A 91 -2.40 26.59 1.53
N GLU A 92 -3.44 27.36 1.21
CA GLU A 92 -4.69 27.39 1.97
C GLU A 92 -5.42 26.03 2.00
N LEU A 93 -5.09 25.12 1.09
CA LEU A 93 -5.63 23.75 1.01
C LEU A 93 -4.61 22.69 1.47
N ALA A 94 -3.36 23.08 1.73
CA ALA A 94 -2.27 22.17 2.01
C ALA A 94 -2.34 21.64 3.44
N LEU A 95 -2.24 20.32 3.58
CA LEU A 95 -2.01 19.65 4.86
C LEU A 95 -0.52 19.71 5.24
N GLY A 96 0.36 19.63 4.25
CA GLY A 96 1.80 19.58 4.43
C GLY A 96 2.53 19.02 3.21
N THR A 97 3.82 18.75 3.37
CA THR A 97 4.71 18.25 2.31
C THR A 97 5.25 16.85 2.61
N LEU A 98 5.65 16.10 1.57
CA LEU A 98 6.33 14.80 1.74
C LEU A 98 7.85 14.89 1.80
N GLU A 99 8.41 16.09 1.72
CA GLU A 99 9.80 16.42 1.91
C GLU A 99 9.92 17.52 2.97
N GLU A 100 11.01 17.51 3.73
CA GLU A 100 11.40 18.68 4.52
C GLU A 100 11.59 19.89 3.59
N ASN A 101 11.20 21.06 4.07
CA ASN A 101 11.26 22.29 3.32
C ASN A 101 11.76 23.43 4.20
N GLU A 102 12.53 24.34 3.63
CA GLU A 102 13.01 25.55 4.34
C GLU A 102 11.90 26.60 4.54
N GLU A 103 10.76 26.42 3.87
CA GLU A 103 9.62 27.34 3.89
C GLU A 103 8.72 27.17 5.13
N GLY A 104 9.02 26.20 6.00
CA GLY A 104 8.34 26.00 7.29
C GLY A 104 6.97 25.34 7.21
N TYR A 105 6.60 24.70 6.09
CA TYR A 105 5.37 23.93 6.01
C TYR A 105 5.45 22.65 6.82
N PRO A 106 4.32 22.20 7.40
CA PRO A 106 4.27 20.92 8.10
C PRO A 106 4.78 19.79 7.20
N TYR A 107 5.89 19.17 7.59
CA TYR A 107 6.36 17.96 6.96
C TYR A 107 5.46 16.82 7.43
N ILE A 108 4.73 16.18 6.50
CA ILE A 108 3.71 15.19 6.87
C ILE A 108 4.27 14.06 7.71
N PRO A 109 5.42 13.44 7.36
CA PRO A 109 6.09 12.46 8.22
C PRO A 109 6.49 12.95 9.63
N GLU A 110 6.42 14.25 9.92
CA GLU A 110 6.65 14.87 11.23
C GLU A 110 5.37 15.42 11.90
N LEU A 111 4.18 15.21 11.32
CA LEU A 111 2.96 15.49 12.10
C LEU A 111 3.01 14.67 13.40
N PRO A 112 2.48 15.17 14.54
CA PRO A 112 2.69 14.56 15.87
C PRO A 112 2.36 13.06 15.95
N ARG A 113 1.48 12.59 15.08
CA ARG A 113 1.18 11.17 14.92
C ARG A 113 2.39 10.36 14.41
N PHE A 114 3.06 10.82 13.37
CA PHE A 114 4.14 10.08 12.71
C PHE A 114 5.44 10.09 13.51
N GLU A 115 5.67 11.12 14.33
CA GLU A 115 6.77 11.13 15.32
C GLU A 115 6.70 9.94 16.30
N HIS A 116 5.50 9.39 16.51
CA HIS A 116 5.26 8.26 17.41
C HIS A 116 5.01 6.93 16.68
N GLU A 117 5.11 6.90 15.34
CA GLU A 117 4.83 5.71 14.53
C GLU A 117 6.07 5.20 13.79
N LEU A 118 6.46 3.94 14.03
CA LEU A 118 7.36 3.23 13.12
C LEU A 118 6.56 2.46 12.06
N ARG A 119 6.41 3.05 10.87
CA ARG A 119 5.60 2.50 9.77
C ARG A 119 6.28 1.35 9.00
N LEU A 120 6.56 0.21 9.64
CA LEU A 120 7.19 -0.92 8.95
C LEU A 120 6.29 -1.55 7.88
N ILE A 121 5.06 -1.89 8.23
CA ILE A 121 4.10 -2.55 7.33
C ILE A 121 3.48 -1.51 6.38
N LEU A 122 3.15 -0.33 6.92
CA LEU A 122 2.39 0.71 6.23
C LEU A 122 3.25 1.69 5.41
N ARG A 123 4.57 1.49 5.30
CA ARG A 123 5.50 2.45 4.63
C ARG A 123 5.13 2.81 3.20
N HIS A 124 4.49 1.93 2.45
CA HIS A 124 4.09 2.18 1.06
C HIS A 124 2.61 2.56 0.92
N CYS A 125 1.82 2.43 1.99
CA CYS A 125 0.38 2.72 1.96
C CYS A 125 0.15 4.23 1.78
N GLY A 126 -0.57 4.61 0.73
CA GLY A 126 -0.79 6.00 0.33
C GLY A 126 0.25 6.58 -0.63
N TYR A 127 1.25 5.80 -1.04
CA TYR A 127 2.35 6.28 -1.89
C TYR A 127 2.54 5.49 -3.19
N ILE A 128 2.00 4.27 -3.26
CA ILE A 128 2.06 3.43 -4.46
C ILE A 128 0.66 3.12 -4.98
N ASP A 129 0.58 2.79 -6.27
CA ASP A 129 -0.62 2.25 -6.87
C ASP A 129 -0.74 0.76 -6.45
N PRO A 130 -1.78 0.38 -5.69
CA PRO A 130 -1.96 -1.00 -5.24
C PRO A 130 -2.26 -1.98 -6.39
N GLN A 131 -2.61 -1.47 -7.57
CA GLN A 131 -2.91 -2.24 -8.78
C GLN A 131 -1.77 -2.21 -9.80
N ASN A 132 -0.62 -1.63 -9.47
CA ASN A 132 0.57 -1.66 -10.32
C ASN A 132 1.75 -2.31 -9.58
N ILE A 133 1.97 -3.60 -9.85
CA ILE A 133 3.09 -4.38 -9.31
C ILE A 133 4.46 -3.71 -9.51
N ASN A 134 4.68 -2.94 -10.57
CA ASN A 134 5.95 -2.25 -10.80
C ASN A 134 6.21 -1.15 -9.76
N HIS A 135 5.17 -0.51 -9.21
CA HIS A 135 5.35 0.44 -8.11
C HIS A 135 5.83 -0.28 -6.84
N TYR A 136 5.33 -1.50 -6.57
CA TYR A 136 5.82 -2.31 -5.46
C TYR A 136 7.29 -2.71 -5.66
N ILE A 137 7.65 -3.21 -6.85
CA ILE A 137 9.03 -3.61 -7.19
C ILE A 137 10.00 -2.42 -7.11
N ALA A 138 9.61 -1.27 -7.67
CA ALA A 138 10.44 -0.05 -7.64
C ALA A 138 10.74 0.43 -6.21
N ASN A 139 9.92 0.03 -5.25
CA ASN A 139 10.09 0.33 -3.82
C ASN A 139 10.70 -0.85 -3.02
N GLY A 140 11.40 -1.77 -3.71
CA GLY A 140 12.11 -2.90 -3.09
C GLY A 140 11.23 -4.14 -2.84
N GLY A 141 10.00 -4.16 -3.33
CA GLY A 141 9.14 -5.34 -3.30
C GLY A 141 9.80 -6.56 -3.97
N TYR A 142 9.54 -7.75 -3.44
CA TYR A 142 10.13 -9.03 -3.85
C TYR A 142 11.64 -9.20 -3.61
N SER A 143 12.35 -8.18 -3.10
CA SER A 143 13.74 -8.35 -2.68
C SER A 143 13.89 -9.34 -1.52
N ALA A 144 12.91 -9.41 -0.62
CA ALA A 144 12.92 -10.38 0.48
C ALA A 144 12.61 -11.79 -0.04
N LEU A 145 11.74 -11.91 -1.05
CA LEU A 145 11.51 -13.18 -1.74
C LEU A 145 12.77 -13.72 -2.42
N ASP A 146 13.47 -12.88 -3.20
CA ASP A 146 14.75 -13.27 -3.84
C ASP A 146 15.77 -13.77 -2.82
N LYS A 147 15.90 -13.07 -1.67
CA LYS A 147 16.75 -13.51 -0.56
C LYS A 147 16.26 -14.84 0.02
N ALA A 148 14.97 -15.00 0.25
CA ALA A 148 14.38 -16.20 0.85
C ALA A 148 14.61 -17.45 -0.02
N LEU A 149 14.47 -17.34 -1.34
CA LEU A 149 14.66 -18.46 -2.27
C LEU A 149 16.10 -18.98 -2.32
N LYS A 150 17.08 -18.17 -1.87
CA LYS A 150 18.49 -18.55 -1.75
C LYS A 150 18.83 -19.23 -0.43
N LEU A 151 17.88 -19.29 0.51
CA LEU A 151 18.07 -19.88 1.83
C LEU A 151 17.37 -21.23 1.93
N GLN A 152 17.90 -22.12 2.77
CA GLN A 152 17.15 -23.30 3.19
C GLN A 152 15.94 -22.89 4.05
N PRO A 153 14.78 -23.57 3.95
CA PRO A 153 13.59 -23.27 4.75
C PRO A 153 13.85 -23.11 6.26
N GLU A 154 14.72 -23.93 6.82
CA GLU A 154 15.10 -23.88 8.24
C GLU A 154 15.77 -22.56 8.63
N ASN A 155 16.56 -21.97 7.73
CA ASN A 155 17.21 -20.68 7.96
C ASN A 155 16.19 -19.53 7.95
N ILE A 156 15.17 -19.61 7.10
CA ILE A 156 14.07 -18.64 7.10
C ILE A 156 13.30 -18.73 8.43
N ILE A 157 12.95 -19.96 8.85
CA ILE A 157 12.28 -20.18 10.13
C ILE A 157 13.12 -19.66 11.30
N LYS A 158 14.45 -19.86 11.26
CA LYS A 158 15.38 -19.33 12.27
C LYS A 158 15.37 -17.79 12.30
N GLU A 159 15.40 -17.13 11.15
CA GLU A 159 15.31 -15.66 11.05
C GLU A 159 14.00 -15.14 11.67
N ILE A 160 12.86 -15.76 11.35
CA ILE A 160 11.54 -15.39 11.89
C ILE A 160 11.44 -15.66 13.41
N LYS A 161 12.11 -16.70 13.91
CA LYS A 161 12.24 -16.91 15.36
C LYS A 161 13.08 -15.82 16.01
N GLY A 162 14.22 -15.48 15.40
CA GLY A 162 15.14 -14.45 15.89
C GLY A 162 14.52 -13.06 15.94
N SER A 163 13.59 -12.74 15.04
CA SER A 163 12.88 -11.45 15.04
C SER A 163 11.85 -11.30 16.18
N GLY A 164 11.49 -12.39 16.86
CA GLY A 164 10.48 -12.36 17.91
C GLY A 164 9.06 -12.08 17.39
N LEU A 165 8.79 -12.26 16.08
CA LEU A 165 7.48 -12.01 15.50
C LEU A 165 6.40 -12.89 16.16
N ARG A 166 5.30 -12.24 16.57
CA ARG A 166 4.11 -12.88 17.14
C ARG A 166 2.91 -12.70 16.23
N GLY A 167 1.95 -13.61 16.32
CA GLY A 167 0.68 -13.52 15.58
C GLY A 167 -0.07 -12.23 15.92
N ARG A 168 -0.44 -11.46 14.89
CA ARG A 168 -1.06 -10.14 15.02
C ARG A 168 -2.59 -10.17 15.07
N GLY A 169 -3.23 -11.31 14.84
CA GLY A 169 -4.68 -11.50 15.03
C GLY A 169 -5.09 -11.76 16.50
N GLY A 170 -4.46 -11.08 17.47
CA GLY A 170 -4.84 -11.16 18.89
C GLY A 170 -4.12 -12.22 19.73
N ALA A 171 -4.11 -13.49 19.33
CA ALA A 171 -3.60 -14.59 20.18
C ALA A 171 -2.09 -14.51 20.51
N GLY A 172 -1.30 -13.77 19.73
CA GLY A 172 0.10 -13.50 20.04
C GLY A 172 1.00 -14.74 20.06
N PHE A 173 0.64 -15.85 19.42
CA PHE A 173 1.51 -17.03 19.37
C PHE A 173 2.79 -16.75 18.55
N PRO A 174 3.99 -17.21 18.94
CA PRO A 174 5.22 -16.96 18.18
C PRO A 174 5.16 -17.53 16.75
N THR A 175 5.29 -16.66 15.74
CA THR A 175 5.12 -17.02 14.33
C THR A 175 6.18 -18.04 13.89
N GLY A 176 7.44 -17.84 14.27
CA GLY A 176 8.52 -18.77 13.93
C GLY A 176 8.36 -20.16 14.57
N GLN A 177 7.75 -20.25 15.75
CA GLN A 177 7.40 -21.54 16.35
C GLN A 177 6.27 -22.23 15.57
N LYS A 178 5.22 -21.48 15.20
CA LYS A 178 4.12 -21.99 14.38
C LYS A 178 4.62 -22.54 13.04
N TRP A 179 5.53 -21.81 12.38
CA TRP A 179 6.14 -22.26 11.11
C TRP A 179 7.00 -23.51 11.29
N GLN A 180 7.83 -23.57 12.34
CA GLN A 180 8.63 -24.77 12.64
C GLN A 180 7.77 -26.03 12.84
N LEU A 181 6.68 -25.90 13.58
CA LEU A 181 5.77 -27.02 13.83
C LEU A 181 5.17 -27.54 12.51
N CYS A 182 4.73 -26.63 11.64
CA CYS A 182 4.19 -27.00 10.33
C CYS A 182 5.27 -27.59 9.40
N HIS A 183 6.48 -27.02 9.41
CA HIS A 183 7.62 -27.54 8.64
C HIS A 183 7.98 -28.98 9.03
N ASN A 184 8.05 -29.26 10.34
CA ASN A 184 8.41 -30.58 10.86
C ASN A 184 7.28 -31.61 10.76
N ALA A 185 6.03 -31.18 10.57
CA ALA A 185 4.90 -32.07 10.44
C ALA A 185 5.05 -32.97 9.20
N LYS A 186 4.86 -34.28 9.39
CA LYS A 186 4.83 -35.27 8.30
C LYS A 186 3.52 -35.15 7.53
N GLY A 187 3.58 -35.34 6.22
CA GLY A 187 2.41 -35.37 5.34
C GLY A 187 2.34 -34.18 4.39
N ALA A 188 1.66 -34.43 3.27
CA ALA A 188 1.38 -33.46 2.22
C ALA A 188 -0.08 -33.66 1.77
N PRO A 189 -0.74 -32.61 1.24
CA PRO A 189 -0.25 -31.25 1.03
C PRO A 189 -0.19 -30.38 2.30
N LYS A 190 0.66 -29.35 2.28
CA LYS A 190 0.69 -28.27 3.27
C LYS A 190 0.15 -26.97 2.65
N TYR A 191 -0.40 -26.10 3.48
CA TYR A 191 -1.07 -24.87 3.06
C TYR A 191 -0.63 -23.66 3.87
N VAL A 192 -0.64 -22.49 3.23
CA VAL A 192 -0.61 -21.18 3.90
C VAL A 192 -1.99 -20.57 3.84
N VAL A 193 -2.52 -20.10 4.96
CA VAL A 193 -3.81 -19.39 5.00
C VAL A 193 -3.60 -18.03 5.62
N CYS A 194 -3.89 -16.97 4.86
CA CYS A 194 -4.01 -15.61 5.36
C CYS A 194 -5.47 -15.42 5.80
N ASN A 195 -5.66 -15.22 7.11
CA ASN A 195 -6.96 -14.84 7.65
C ASN A 195 -7.05 -13.31 7.60
N ALA A 196 -7.90 -12.80 6.71
CA ALA A 196 -8.24 -11.39 6.56
C ALA A 196 -9.75 -11.17 6.71
N ASP A 197 -10.36 -11.91 7.66
CA ASP A 197 -11.76 -11.76 8.02
C ASP A 197 -12.03 -10.47 8.82
N GLU A 198 -11.04 -9.96 9.57
CA GLU A 198 -11.07 -8.70 10.34
C GLU A 198 -12.47 -8.33 10.87
N GLY A 199 -13.07 -9.25 11.65
CA GLY A 199 -14.45 -9.14 12.13
C GLY A 199 -14.66 -8.17 13.28
N ASP A 200 -13.59 -7.76 13.97
CA ASP A 200 -13.65 -6.97 15.19
C ASP A 200 -14.06 -5.51 14.92
N PRO A 201 -15.06 -4.95 15.65
CA PRO A 201 -15.43 -3.54 15.51
C PRO A 201 -14.24 -2.60 15.78
N GLY A 202 -14.01 -1.67 14.85
CA GLY A 202 -12.90 -0.71 14.93
C GLY A 202 -11.58 -1.22 14.35
N ALA A 203 -11.48 -2.49 13.96
CA ALA A 203 -10.34 -3.00 13.21
C ALA A 203 -10.48 -2.71 11.71
N PHE A 204 -9.40 -2.21 11.10
CA PHE A 204 -9.29 -1.96 9.66
C PHE A 204 -7.83 -2.06 9.17
N MET A 205 -6.94 -2.60 10.00
CA MET A 205 -5.51 -2.73 9.72
C MET A 205 -5.25 -3.71 8.56
N ASP A 206 -5.95 -4.85 8.52
CA ASP A 206 -5.81 -5.83 7.44
C ASP A 206 -6.38 -5.26 6.14
N ARG A 207 -7.57 -4.65 6.21
CA ARG A 207 -8.17 -3.95 5.07
C ARG A 207 -7.24 -2.91 4.47
N VAL A 208 -6.62 -2.06 5.30
CA VAL A 208 -5.70 -1.01 4.82
C VAL A 208 -4.55 -1.62 4.03
N VAL A 209 -3.95 -2.70 4.51
CA VAL A 209 -2.82 -3.36 3.82
C VAL A 209 -3.29 -4.00 2.52
N LEU A 210 -4.41 -4.72 2.51
CA LEU A 210 -4.93 -5.38 1.31
C LEU A 210 -5.37 -4.38 0.23
N GLU A 211 -5.95 -3.26 0.64
CA GLU A 211 -6.35 -2.21 -0.30
C GLU A 211 -5.17 -1.35 -0.76
N SER A 212 -4.11 -1.20 0.04
CA SER A 212 -3.04 -0.22 -0.24
C SER A 212 -1.74 -0.83 -0.72
N ASN A 213 -1.47 -2.09 -0.37
CA ASN A 213 -0.23 -2.80 -0.72
C ASN A 213 -0.44 -4.33 -0.72
N PRO A 214 -1.35 -4.86 -1.56
CA PRO A 214 -1.66 -6.29 -1.59
C PRO A 214 -0.45 -7.17 -1.93
N GLN A 215 0.50 -6.67 -2.74
CA GLN A 215 1.70 -7.42 -3.12
C GLN A 215 2.59 -7.79 -1.92
N GLN A 216 2.63 -6.95 -0.88
CA GLN A 216 3.37 -7.28 0.34
C GLN A 216 2.79 -8.49 1.09
N VAL A 217 1.46 -8.64 1.08
CA VAL A 217 0.80 -9.81 1.69
C VAL A 217 1.12 -11.06 0.89
N ILE A 218 1.04 -10.97 -0.44
CA ILE A 218 1.36 -12.07 -1.35
C ILE A 218 2.83 -12.49 -1.19
N GLU A 219 3.77 -11.54 -1.18
CA GLU A 219 5.19 -11.81 -0.95
C GLU A 219 5.43 -12.54 0.38
N GLY A 220 4.82 -12.05 1.48
CA GLY A 220 4.92 -12.69 2.78
C GLY A 220 4.36 -14.12 2.79
N MET A 221 3.25 -14.36 2.08
CA MET A 221 2.67 -15.69 1.94
C MET A 221 3.54 -16.63 1.11
N ILE A 222 4.18 -16.15 0.05
CA ILE A 222 5.11 -16.96 -0.76
C ILE A 222 6.31 -17.37 0.10
N ILE A 223 6.92 -16.42 0.82
CA ILE A 223 8.06 -16.69 1.72
C ILE A 223 7.66 -17.70 2.80
N GLY A 224 6.51 -17.50 3.44
CA GLY A 224 6.00 -18.43 4.45
C GLY A 224 5.68 -19.80 3.87
N GLY A 225 5.15 -19.86 2.66
CA GLY A 225 4.84 -21.10 1.95
C GLY A 225 6.09 -21.88 1.61
N TYR A 226 7.10 -21.21 1.08
CA TYR A 226 8.41 -21.80 0.84
C TYR A 226 9.03 -22.33 2.14
N ALA A 227 8.99 -21.55 3.21
CA ALA A 227 9.57 -21.92 4.51
C ALA A 227 8.92 -23.15 5.17
N ILE A 228 7.62 -23.37 4.98
CA ILE A 228 6.92 -24.53 5.57
C ILE A 228 6.76 -25.72 4.61
N GLY A 229 7.13 -25.55 3.34
CA GLY A 229 6.93 -26.54 2.27
C GLY A 229 5.49 -26.61 1.74
N ALA A 230 4.75 -25.51 1.81
CA ALA A 230 3.41 -25.41 1.22
C ALA A 230 3.47 -25.03 -0.26
N LYS A 231 2.64 -25.68 -1.08
CA LYS A 231 2.53 -25.41 -2.53
C LYS A 231 1.25 -24.65 -2.89
N ARG A 232 0.38 -24.40 -1.91
CA ARG A 232 -0.91 -23.74 -2.10
C ARG A 232 -1.17 -22.78 -0.95
N GLY A 233 -1.73 -21.63 -1.28
CA GLY A 233 -2.11 -20.61 -0.31
C GLY A 233 -3.54 -20.13 -0.55
N TYR A 234 -4.20 -19.66 0.50
CA TYR A 234 -5.52 -19.06 0.44
C TYR A 234 -5.51 -17.74 1.23
N ILE A 235 -6.11 -16.70 0.65
CA ILE A 235 -6.44 -15.45 1.35
C ILE A 235 -7.94 -15.49 1.60
N TYR A 236 -8.35 -15.62 2.85
CA TYR A 236 -9.75 -15.56 3.24
C TYR A 236 -10.07 -14.10 3.59
N VAL A 237 -10.77 -13.41 2.69
CA VAL A 237 -11.22 -12.02 2.88
C VAL A 237 -12.73 -12.03 3.11
N ARG A 238 -13.19 -11.29 4.13
CA ARG A 238 -14.62 -11.12 4.39
C ARG A 238 -15.35 -10.48 3.21
N ALA A 239 -16.63 -10.77 3.04
CA ALA A 239 -17.44 -10.27 1.93
C ALA A 239 -17.65 -8.74 1.98
N GLU A 240 -17.56 -8.13 3.15
CA GLU A 240 -17.76 -6.70 3.38
C GLU A 240 -16.58 -5.83 2.92
N TYR A 241 -15.47 -6.45 2.45
CA TYR A 241 -14.32 -5.74 1.87
C TYR A 241 -14.20 -5.97 0.35
N PRO A 242 -15.17 -5.53 -0.47
CA PRO A 242 -15.17 -5.78 -1.91
C PRO A 242 -13.94 -5.19 -2.62
N LEU A 243 -13.48 -4.00 -2.20
CA LEU A 243 -12.28 -3.37 -2.77
C LEU A 243 -11.01 -4.17 -2.46
N ALA A 244 -10.90 -4.72 -1.25
CA ALA A 244 -9.76 -5.57 -0.89
C ALA A 244 -9.75 -6.84 -1.74
N ILE A 245 -10.91 -7.48 -1.94
CA ILE A 245 -11.04 -8.67 -2.81
C ILE A 245 -10.58 -8.34 -4.24
N GLU A 246 -11.07 -7.22 -4.80
CA GLU A 246 -10.70 -6.76 -6.13
C GLU A 246 -9.18 -6.54 -6.26
N ARG A 247 -8.59 -5.71 -5.39
CA ARG A 247 -7.17 -5.37 -5.45
C ARG A 247 -6.25 -6.56 -5.20
N VAL A 248 -6.63 -7.48 -4.30
CA VAL A 248 -5.88 -8.73 -4.07
C VAL A 248 -5.95 -9.65 -5.30
N GLN A 249 -7.09 -9.71 -5.98
CA GLN A 249 -7.22 -10.50 -7.21
C GLN A 249 -6.32 -9.95 -8.32
N VAL A 250 -6.33 -8.62 -8.53
CA VAL A 250 -5.42 -7.96 -9.49
C VAL A 250 -3.96 -8.25 -9.14
N ALA A 251 -3.58 -8.06 -7.87
CA ALA A 251 -2.22 -8.28 -7.42
C ALA A 251 -1.77 -9.75 -7.59
N THR A 252 -2.67 -10.70 -7.31
CA THR A 252 -2.42 -12.13 -7.48
C THR A 252 -2.17 -12.48 -8.95
N ASN A 253 -2.99 -11.93 -9.87
CA ASN A 253 -2.82 -12.14 -11.30
C ASN A 253 -1.49 -11.57 -11.79
N GLN A 254 -1.14 -10.35 -11.38
CA GLN A 254 0.13 -9.71 -11.72
C GLN A 254 1.34 -10.50 -11.20
N ALA A 255 1.26 -11.00 -9.96
CA ALA A 255 2.32 -11.84 -9.40
C ALA A 255 2.50 -13.15 -10.19
N GLN A 256 1.42 -13.72 -10.72
CA GLN A 256 1.49 -14.90 -11.60
C GLN A 256 2.10 -14.57 -12.95
N GLU A 257 1.64 -13.49 -13.60
CA GLU A 257 2.12 -13.04 -14.91
C GLU A 257 3.62 -12.70 -14.88
N MET A 258 4.10 -12.10 -13.80
CA MET A 258 5.51 -11.75 -13.61
C MET A 258 6.37 -12.92 -13.08
N GLY A 259 5.78 -14.08 -12.78
CA GLY A 259 6.51 -15.26 -12.33
C GLY A 259 6.90 -15.28 -10.84
N PHE A 260 6.38 -14.34 -10.03
CA PHE A 260 6.54 -14.37 -8.57
C PHE A 260 5.63 -15.40 -7.90
N LEU A 261 4.54 -15.81 -8.56
CA LEU A 261 3.60 -16.82 -8.10
C LEU A 261 3.34 -17.85 -9.21
N GLY A 262 3.13 -19.11 -8.83
CA GLY A 262 2.85 -20.20 -9.75
C GLY A 262 3.92 -21.29 -9.72
N ASN A 263 4.16 -21.94 -10.86
CA ASN A 263 5.18 -22.98 -10.98
C ASN A 263 6.54 -22.35 -11.30
N ASN A 264 7.60 -22.87 -10.68
CA ASN A 264 8.98 -22.42 -10.92
C ASN A 264 9.20 -20.92 -10.66
N ILE A 265 8.79 -20.45 -9.47
CA ILE A 265 9.08 -19.10 -8.98
C ILE A 265 10.60 -18.86 -9.05
N ARG A 266 11.00 -17.71 -9.63
CA ARG A 266 12.41 -17.33 -9.83
C ARG A 266 12.72 -16.03 -9.10
#